data_AF-A0A9E2F0K4-F1
#
_entry.id   AF-A0A9E2F0K4-F1
#
_cell.length_a   1.000
_cell.length_b   1.000
_cell.length_c   1.000
_cell.angle_alpha   90.00
_cell.angle_beta   90.00
_cell.angle_gamma   90.00
#
_symmetry.space_group_name_H-M   'P 1'
#
loop_
_entity.id
_entity.type
_entity.pdbx_description
1 polymer ?
#
loop_
_entity_poly.entity_id
_entity_poly.type
_entity_poly.pdbx_seq_one_letter_code
_entity_poly.pdbx_strand_id
1 'polypeptide(L)'
;ENIFSTPEGTPNDLLLSHIAGLQQFLPEAMALMSPYVNSYRRIVREMSAPINFHWGYDNRTTGFRIPENNPQSMRVENRIASADVNPYLAIATTLACGYIGMKRGLKPTEALEGSAYDEPIQLSRHWYDSLQRLSDCKELREVLSDAFIDVYVGVKEVEFDNFLNVISPWEREHLLLKV
;
A
#
# COMPACT_ATOMS: atom_id res chain seq x y z
N GLU A 1 10.32 4.11 25.37
CA GLU A 1 9.33 5.17 25.14
C GLU A 1 8.75 5.00 23.74
N ASN A 2 7.44 5.17 23.55
CA ASN A 2 6.81 5.02 22.24
C ASN A 2 6.97 6.34 21.47
N ILE A 3 7.77 6.32 20.40
CA ILE A 3 8.11 7.53 19.62
C ILE A 3 6.92 8.14 18.85
N PHE A 4 5.77 7.47 18.81
CA PHE A 4 4.58 7.92 18.11
C PHE A 4 3.54 8.57 19.01
N SER A 5 3.71 8.48 20.33
CA SER A 5 2.74 9.01 21.29
C SER A 5 3.25 10.27 21.97
N THR A 6 2.34 11.19 22.27
CA THR A 6 2.53 12.14 23.38
C THR A 6 2.32 11.43 24.73
N PRO A 7 2.72 12.04 25.87
CA PRO A 7 2.44 11.51 27.20
C PRO A 7 0.93 11.31 27.48
N GLU A 8 0.07 12.09 26.82
CA GLU A 8 -1.39 12.04 26.97
C GLU A 8 -2.05 10.94 26.12
N GLY A 9 -1.28 10.24 25.28
CA GLY A 9 -1.82 9.16 24.44
C GLY A 9 -2.42 9.66 23.12
N THR A 10 -1.98 10.81 22.63
CA THR A 10 -2.37 11.33 21.31
C THR A 10 -1.23 11.16 20.30
N PRO A 11 -1.53 11.05 18.99
CA PRO A 11 -0.49 10.92 17.98
C PRO A 11 0.34 12.21 17.89
N ASN A 12 1.67 12.05 17.85
CA ASN A 12 2.59 13.18 17.68
C ASN A 12 2.95 13.42 16.20
N ASP A 13 3.75 14.46 15.95
CA ASP A 13 4.19 14.83 14.60
C ASP A 13 4.95 13.73 13.86
N LEU A 14 5.67 12.85 14.58
CA LEU A 14 6.37 11.72 13.96
C LEU A 14 5.39 10.67 13.45
N LEU A 15 4.35 10.34 14.21
CA LEU A 15 3.29 9.44 13.72
C LEU A 15 2.58 10.05 12.52
N LEU A 16 2.22 11.33 12.59
CA LEU A 16 1.54 12.01 11.48
C LEU A 16 2.42 12.05 10.23
N SER A 17 3.71 12.34 10.38
CA SER A 17 4.67 12.29 9.27
C SER A 17 4.88 10.88 8.72
N HIS A 18 4.81 9.86 9.57
CA HIS A 18 4.84 8.47 9.16
C HIS A 18 3.63 8.15 8.27
N ILE A 19 2.41 8.51 8.70
CA ILE A 19 1.19 8.35 7.89
C ILE A 19 1.33 9.10 6.56
N ALA A 20 1.80 10.34 6.58
CA ALA A 20 2.00 11.14 5.37
C ALA A 20 2.95 10.46 4.37
N GLY A 21 4.04 9.88 4.87
CA GLY A 21 4.95 9.06 4.07
C GLY A 21 4.27 7.83 3.47
N LEU A 22 3.43 7.13 4.24
CA LEU A 22 2.64 6.02 3.72
C LEU A 22 1.68 6.48 2.61
N GLN A 23 0.97 7.60 2.79
CA GLN A 23 0.06 8.15 1.79
C GLN A 23 0.79 8.53 0.50
N GLN A 24 1.98 9.11 0.60
CA GLN A 24 2.74 9.57 -0.56
C GLN A 24 3.45 8.43 -1.30
N PHE A 25 4.04 7.47 -0.59
CA PHE A 25 4.95 6.50 -1.21
C PHE A 25 4.39 5.08 -1.36
N LEU A 26 3.39 4.65 -0.57
CA LEU A 26 2.75 3.35 -0.84
C LEU A 26 2.04 3.27 -2.20
N PRO A 27 1.48 4.35 -2.78
CA PRO A 27 1.00 4.31 -4.15
C PRO A 27 2.09 3.86 -5.14
N GLU A 28 3.33 4.31 -4.94
CA GLU A 28 4.48 3.89 -5.76
C GLU A 28 4.99 2.49 -5.39
N ALA A 29 4.83 2.09 -4.13
CA ALA A 29 5.29 0.80 -3.63
C ALA A 29 4.25 -0.33 -3.70
N MET A 30 3.12 -0.13 -4.40
CA MET A 30 2.02 -1.11 -4.42
C MET A 30 2.46 -2.50 -4.88
N ALA A 31 3.43 -2.60 -5.80
CA ALA A 31 3.97 -3.88 -6.24
C ALA A 31 4.64 -4.68 -5.11
N LEU A 32 5.28 -4.00 -4.14
CA LEU A 32 5.88 -4.64 -2.97
C LEU A 32 4.84 -5.06 -1.93
N MET A 33 3.66 -4.43 -1.94
CA MET A 33 2.55 -4.70 -1.00
C MET A 33 1.50 -5.67 -1.56
N SER A 34 1.45 -5.84 -2.88
CA SER A 34 0.49 -6.65 -3.63
C SER A 34 1.20 -7.24 -4.86
N PRO A 35 1.91 -8.38 -4.69
CA PRO A 35 2.94 -8.82 -5.63
C PRO A 35 2.45 -9.69 -6.80
N TYR A 36 1.16 -9.99 -6.89
CA TYR A 36 0.59 -10.86 -7.93
C TYR A 36 -0.69 -10.27 -8.54
N VAL A 37 -1.05 -10.71 -9.76
CA VAL A 37 -2.34 -10.34 -10.41
C VAL A 37 -3.54 -10.55 -9.46
N ASN A 38 -3.54 -11.66 -8.72
CA ASN A 38 -4.64 -11.98 -7.81
C ASN A 38 -4.74 -10.99 -6.64
N SER A 39 -3.62 -10.39 -6.21
CA SER A 39 -3.58 -9.42 -5.11
C SER A 39 -4.43 -8.17 -5.41
N TYR A 40 -4.64 -7.84 -6.70
CA TYR A 40 -5.42 -6.68 -7.16
C TYR A 40 -6.92 -6.97 -7.26
N ARG A 41 -7.32 -8.24 -7.44
CA ARG A 41 -8.74 -8.63 -7.55
C ARG A 41 -9.53 -8.39 -6.26
N ARG A 42 -8.86 -8.30 -5.11
CA ARG A 42 -9.49 -7.99 -3.81
C ARG A 42 -9.80 -6.50 -3.63
N ILE A 43 -9.30 -5.62 -4.51
CA ILE A 43 -9.48 -4.17 -4.41
C ILE A 43 -10.88 -3.84 -4.96
N VAL A 44 -11.88 -4.18 -4.16
CA VAL A 44 -13.30 -3.99 -4.45
C VAL A 44 -13.97 -3.39 -3.21
N ARG A 45 -15.04 -2.61 -3.42
CA ARG A 45 -15.79 -1.99 -2.33
C ARG A 45 -16.41 -3.06 -1.43
N GLU A 46 -16.63 -2.71 -0.16
CA GLU A 46 -17.43 -3.49 0.82
C GLU A 46 -16.89 -4.89 1.18
N MET A 47 -15.66 -5.25 0.77
CA MET A 47 -15.05 -6.56 1.04
C MET A 47 -13.96 -6.52 2.13
N SER A 48 -14.06 -5.59 3.08
CA SER A 48 -13.12 -5.35 4.20
C SER A 48 -11.69 -4.93 3.81
N ALA A 49 -11.26 -5.18 2.57
CA ALA A 49 -10.02 -4.69 2.02
C ALA A 49 -10.09 -3.17 1.77
N PRO A 50 -9.04 -2.42 2.13
CA PRO A 50 -9.00 -0.99 1.80
C PRO A 50 -8.87 -0.78 0.30
N ILE A 51 -9.46 0.32 -0.16
CA ILE A 51 -9.44 0.78 -1.56
C ILE A 51 -8.87 2.19 -1.70
N ASN A 52 -8.37 2.75 -0.60
CA ASN A 52 -7.88 4.12 -0.47
C ASN A 52 -6.59 4.18 0.36
N PHE A 53 -5.92 5.32 0.30
CA PHE A 53 -4.80 5.70 1.15
C PHE A 53 -5.21 6.71 2.22
N HIS A 54 -6.50 6.82 2.56
CA HIS A 54 -6.93 7.66 3.68
C HIS A 54 -6.49 7.06 5.02
N TRP A 55 -6.55 7.89 6.06
CA TRP A 55 -6.34 7.46 7.42
C TRP A 55 -7.47 7.94 8.34
N GLY A 56 -7.66 7.30 9.49
CA GLY A 56 -8.65 7.72 10.48
C GLY A 56 -8.54 7.01 11.83
N TYR A 57 -9.18 7.58 12.85
CA TYR A 57 -9.24 7.02 14.20
C TYR A 57 -10.30 5.93 14.28
N ASP A 58 -9.88 4.72 14.65
CA ASP A 58 -10.66 3.47 14.62
C ASP A 58 -11.48 3.23 13.33
N ASN A 59 -11.21 3.98 12.26
CA ASN A 59 -11.95 3.88 11.02
C ASN A 59 -11.54 2.62 10.26
N ARG A 60 -12.45 1.64 10.18
CA ARG A 60 -12.14 0.37 9.53
C ARG A 60 -12.29 0.37 8.01
N THR A 61 -12.59 1.51 7.41
CA THR A 61 -12.75 1.63 5.95
C THR A 61 -11.51 2.26 5.29
N THR A 62 -10.63 2.87 6.08
CA THR A 62 -9.40 3.53 5.60
C THR A 62 -8.25 2.55 5.40
N GLY A 63 -7.32 2.90 4.51
CA GLY A 63 -6.07 2.17 4.30
C GLY A 63 -5.15 2.17 5.53
N PHE A 64 -5.14 3.28 6.27
CA PHE A 64 -4.39 3.43 7.51
C PHE A 64 -5.35 3.69 8.68
N ARG A 65 -5.20 2.97 9.78
CA ARG A 65 -6.04 3.17 10.96
C ARG A 65 -5.16 3.46 12.16
N ILE A 66 -5.57 4.41 12.99
CA ILE A 66 -5.05 4.52 14.36
C ILE A 66 -6.08 3.82 15.26
N PRO A 67 -5.80 2.60 15.77
CA PRO A 67 -6.73 1.92 16.65
C PRO A 67 -6.85 2.65 18.00
N GLU A 68 -7.87 2.28 18.79
CA GLU A 68 -7.91 2.65 20.20
C GLU A 68 -6.59 2.23 20.88
N ASN A 69 -6.03 3.17 21.65
CA ASN A 69 -4.68 3.06 22.17
C ASN A 69 -4.52 3.81 23.49
N ASN A 70 -3.35 3.62 24.09
CA ASN A 70 -2.84 4.38 25.22
C ASN A 70 -1.38 4.81 24.87
N PRO A 71 -0.70 5.59 25.72
CA PRO A 71 0.64 6.08 25.40
C PRO A 71 1.67 5.00 25.02
N GLN A 72 1.50 3.75 25.49
CA GLN A 72 2.40 2.64 25.16
C GLN A 72 2.00 1.91 23.88
N SER A 73 0.71 1.89 23.52
CA SER A 73 0.17 1.11 22.40
C SER A 73 -0.14 1.92 21.13
N MET A 74 0.17 3.23 21.13
CA MET A 74 0.05 4.11 19.96
C MET A 74 0.74 3.52 18.73
N ARG A 75 -0.02 3.33 17.65
CA ARG A 75 0.47 2.69 16.42
C ARG A 75 -0.42 3.03 15.23
N VAL A 76 0.15 2.85 14.04
CA VAL A 76 -0.58 2.87 12.77
C VAL A 76 -0.77 1.43 12.31
N GLU A 77 -2.00 1.05 12.02
CA GLU A 77 -2.33 -0.19 11.33
C GLU A 77 -2.34 0.08 9.82
N ASN A 78 -1.35 -0.48 9.10
CA ASN A 78 -1.32 -0.48 7.65
C ASN A 78 -2.12 -1.68 7.11
N ARG A 79 -3.25 -1.41 6.47
CA ARG A 79 -4.17 -2.44 5.96
C ARG A 79 -4.00 -2.72 4.47
N ILE A 80 -3.07 -2.04 3.82
CA ILE A 80 -2.85 -2.12 2.38
C ILE A 80 -2.21 -3.44 1.97
N ALA A 81 -1.42 -4.07 2.83
CA ALA A 81 -0.76 -5.34 2.53
C ALA A 81 -1.77 -6.42 2.10
N SER A 82 -1.47 -7.13 1.01
CA SER A 82 -2.22 -8.31 0.61
C SER A 82 -1.77 -9.53 1.42
N ALA A 83 -2.63 -10.55 1.52
CA ALA A 83 -2.32 -11.77 2.30
C ALA A 83 -1.21 -12.63 1.69
N ASP A 84 -0.94 -12.47 0.39
CA ASP A 84 0.08 -13.16 -0.40
C ASP A 84 1.40 -12.37 -0.50
N VAL A 85 1.52 -11.25 0.24
CA VAL A 85 2.75 -10.47 0.29
C VAL A 85 3.87 -11.20 1.04
N ASN A 86 5.12 -10.99 0.62
CA ASN A 86 6.26 -11.37 1.45
C ASN A 86 6.27 -10.48 2.71
N PRO A 87 6.17 -11.03 3.93
CA PRO A 87 6.05 -10.23 5.16
C PRO A 87 7.27 -9.34 5.40
N TYR A 88 8.47 -9.78 5.01
CA TYR A 88 9.68 -8.96 5.13
C TYR A 88 9.61 -7.72 4.23
N LEU A 89 9.11 -7.89 3.00
CA LEU A 89 8.94 -6.78 2.07
C LEU A 89 7.82 -5.85 2.52
N ALA A 90 6.72 -6.36 3.07
CA ALA A 90 5.66 -5.53 3.61
C ALA A 90 6.15 -4.63 4.77
N ILE A 91 6.93 -5.20 5.69
CA ILE A 91 7.54 -4.47 6.81
C ILE A 91 8.56 -3.45 6.29
N ALA A 92 9.49 -3.86 5.43
CA ALA A 92 10.53 -2.99 4.89
C ALA A 92 9.94 -1.81 4.09
N THR A 93 8.92 -2.08 3.27
CA THR A 93 8.22 -1.06 2.47
C THR A 93 7.48 -0.07 3.37
N THR A 94 6.71 -0.57 4.35
CA THR A 94 6.01 0.29 5.31
C THR A 94 6.98 1.18 6.08
N LEU A 95 8.12 0.61 6.52
CA LEU A 95 9.15 1.36 7.21
C LEU A 95 9.81 2.40 6.29
N ALA A 96 10.15 2.04 5.06
CA ALA A 96 10.77 2.94 4.09
C ALA A 96 9.87 4.15 3.79
N CYS A 97 8.61 3.92 3.43
CA CYS A 97 7.63 4.98 3.15
C CYS A 97 7.46 5.92 4.35
N GLY A 98 7.24 5.36 5.54
CA GLY A 98 7.07 6.14 6.75
C GLY A 98 8.34 6.87 7.20
N TYR A 99 9.51 6.26 7.01
CA TYR A 99 10.81 6.87 7.30
C TYR A 99 11.06 8.10 6.42
N ILE A 100 10.78 8.00 5.11
CA ILE A 100 10.91 9.15 4.20
C ILE A 100 9.97 10.27 4.64
N GLY A 101 8.73 9.94 5.03
CA GLY A 101 7.76 10.90 5.54
C GLY A 101 8.24 11.63 6.80
N MET A 102 8.75 10.88 7.79
CA MET A 102 9.34 11.44 9.01
C MET A 102 10.57 12.31 8.72
N LYS A 103 11.48 11.86 7.83
CA LYS A 103 12.69 12.60 7.45
C LYS A 103 12.36 13.94 6.78
N ARG A 104 11.27 13.98 6.01
CA ARG A 104 10.81 15.18 5.28
C ARG A 104 9.80 16.03 6.06
N GLY A 105 9.37 15.61 7.25
CA GLY A 105 8.35 16.30 8.04
C GLY A 105 7.03 16.47 7.29
N LEU A 106 6.63 15.43 6.53
CA LEU A 106 5.41 15.49 5.72
C LEU A 106 4.16 15.59 6.59
N LYS A 107 3.11 16.19 6.06
CA LYS A 107 1.81 16.26 6.73
C LYS A 107 0.80 15.38 5.99
N PRO A 108 0.04 14.53 6.69
CA PRO A 108 -0.97 13.71 6.05
C PRO A 108 -2.15 14.57 5.66
N THR A 109 -3.07 14.00 4.89
CA THR A 109 -4.41 14.61 4.72
C THR A 109 -5.12 14.71 6.07
N GLU A 110 -6.24 15.42 6.13
CA GLU A 110 -7.12 15.33 7.29
C GLU A 110 -7.57 13.87 7.52
N ALA A 111 -7.80 13.52 8.78
CA ALA A 111 -8.36 12.23 9.14
C ALA A 111 -9.76 12.10 8.52
N LEU A 112 -10.01 10.98 7.84
CA LEU A 112 -11.30 10.77 7.19
C LEU A 112 -12.36 10.40 8.24
N GLU A 113 -13.37 11.25 8.33
CA GLU A 113 -14.61 10.98 9.02
C GLU A 113 -15.60 10.28 8.08
N GLY A 114 -16.40 9.35 8.62
CA GLY A 114 -17.34 8.56 7.82
C GLY A 114 -16.71 7.38 7.09
N SER A 115 -17.35 6.92 6.01
CA SER A 115 -16.96 5.70 5.29
C SER A 115 -16.09 6.02 4.08
N ALA A 116 -14.87 5.48 4.05
CA ALA A 116 -13.98 5.56 2.90
C ALA A 116 -14.46 4.74 1.70
N TYR A 117 -15.54 3.95 1.84
CA TYR A 117 -16.21 3.33 0.71
C TYR A 117 -17.09 4.31 -0.08
N ASP A 118 -17.29 5.54 0.41
CA ASP A 118 -17.97 6.60 -0.34
C ASP A 118 -16.98 7.40 -1.22
N GLU A 119 -15.68 7.24 -0.96
CA GLU A 119 -14.59 7.89 -1.69
C GLU A 119 -14.20 7.14 -2.98
N PRO A 120 -13.55 7.81 -3.97
CA PRO A 120 -12.99 7.14 -5.15
C PRO A 120 -11.97 6.05 -4.79
N ILE A 121 -11.88 5.01 -5.62
CA ILE A 121 -10.81 4.00 -5.50
C ILE A 121 -9.47 4.66 -5.85
N GLN A 122 -8.50 4.59 -4.95
CA GLN A 122 -7.16 5.17 -5.13
C GLN A 122 -6.07 4.12 -5.34
N LEU A 123 -6.25 2.90 -4.82
CA LEU A 123 -5.27 1.83 -5.05
C LEU A 123 -5.22 1.48 -6.54
N SER A 124 -4.00 1.27 -7.06
CA SER A 124 -3.83 0.76 -8.41
C SER A 124 -4.61 -0.54 -8.57
N ARG A 125 -5.30 -0.70 -9.71
CA ARG A 125 -5.99 -1.94 -10.09
C ARG A 125 -5.21 -2.75 -11.13
N HIS A 126 -4.09 -2.21 -11.59
CA HIS A 126 -3.27 -2.79 -12.64
C HIS A 126 -1.90 -3.12 -12.05
N TRP A 127 -1.57 -4.42 -12.04
CA TRP A 127 -0.34 -4.90 -11.46
C TRP A 127 0.90 -4.36 -12.17
N TYR A 128 0.87 -4.32 -13.51
CA TYR A 128 1.98 -3.81 -14.32
C TYR A 128 2.24 -2.31 -14.07
N ASP A 129 1.20 -1.48 -13.96
CA ASP A 129 1.34 -0.06 -13.64
C ASP A 129 2.05 0.13 -12.29
N SER A 130 1.75 -0.72 -11.29
CA SER A 130 2.45 -0.67 -10.00
C SER A 130 3.93 -1.03 -10.08
N LEU A 131 4.34 -1.87 -11.05
CA LEU A 131 5.76 -2.20 -11.28
C LEU A 131 6.50 -1.01 -11.88
N GLN A 132 5.91 -0.34 -12.88
CA GLN A 132 6.50 0.86 -13.49
C GLN A 132 6.66 1.98 -12.47
N ARG A 133 5.61 2.23 -11.67
CA ARG A 133 5.63 3.20 -10.57
C ARG A 133 6.74 2.93 -9.54
N LEU A 134 6.90 1.67 -9.14
CA LEU A 134 7.99 1.27 -8.24
C LEU A 134 9.36 1.54 -8.88
N SER A 135 9.51 1.18 -10.16
CA SER A 135 10.75 1.40 -10.91
C SER A 135 11.10 2.88 -11.05
N ASP A 136 10.12 3.78 -11.14
CA ASP A 136 10.37 5.21 -11.31
C ASP A 136 10.56 5.98 -9.98
N CYS A 137 10.25 5.35 -8.84
CA CYS A 137 10.27 6.01 -7.53
C CYS A 137 11.70 6.13 -6.96
N LYS A 138 12.33 7.28 -7.22
CA LYS A 138 13.68 7.61 -6.73
C LYS A 138 13.82 7.54 -5.22
N GLU A 139 12.80 7.98 -4.48
CA GLU A 139 12.82 7.96 -3.03
C GLU A 139 12.90 6.55 -2.44
N LEU A 140 12.15 5.61 -3.02
CA LEU A 140 12.19 4.23 -2.57
C LEU A 140 13.50 3.56 -2.98
N ARG A 141 14.05 3.91 -4.14
CA ARG A 141 15.38 3.48 -4.58
C ARG A 141 16.50 3.95 -3.64
N GLU A 142 16.43 5.18 -3.13
CA GLU A 142 17.42 5.69 -2.16
C GLU A 142 17.43 4.84 -0.88
N VAL A 143 16.27 4.34 -0.44
CA VAL A 143 16.13 3.59 0.83
C VAL A 143 16.31 2.08 0.64
N LEU A 144 15.74 1.50 -0.42
CA LEU A 144 15.72 0.06 -0.68
C LEU A 144 16.85 -0.41 -1.61
N SER A 145 17.61 0.53 -2.20
CA SER A 145 18.63 0.36 -3.23
C SER A 145 18.10 0.13 -4.66
N ASP A 146 18.80 0.70 -5.63
CA ASP A 146 18.52 0.48 -7.06
C ASP A 146 18.58 -1.01 -7.44
N ALA A 147 19.63 -1.71 -7.02
CA ALA A 147 19.83 -3.12 -7.35
C ALA A 147 18.67 -4.01 -6.88
N PHE A 148 18.11 -3.75 -5.70
CA PHE A 148 16.95 -4.50 -5.21
C PHE A 148 15.71 -4.21 -6.06
N ILE A 149 15.42 -2.93 -6.32
CA ILE A 149 14.24 -2.53 -7.10
C ILE A 149 14.31 -3.11 -8.51
N ASP A 150 15.46 -3.00 -9.17
CA ASP A 150 15.65 -3.49 -10.54
C ASP A 150 15.45 -5.01 -10.63
N VAL A 151 16.04 -5.78 -9.70
CA VAL A 151 15.86 -7.24 -9.66
C VAL A 151 14.42 -7.61 -9.34
N TYR A 152 13.79 -6.94 -8.38
CA TYR A 152 12.41 -7.22 -8.00
C TYR A 152 11.45 -6.96 -9.17
N VAL A 153 11.57 -5.80 -9.81
CA VAL A 153 10.74 -5.43 -10.97
C VAL A 153 10.95 -6.41 -12.10
N GLY A 154 12.20 -6.73 -12.47
CA GLY A 154 12.48 -7.67 -13.55
C GLY A 154 11.92 -9.07 -13.33
N VAL A 155 11.97 -9.60 -12.10
CA VAL A 155 11.33 -10.89 -11.77
C VAL A 155 9.82 -10.81 -11.97
N LYS A 156 9.20 -9.72 -11.53
CA LYS A 156 7.74 -9.55 -11.59
C LYS A 156 7.22 -9.27 -13.01
N GLU A 157 8.01 -8.61 -13.84
CA GLU A 157 7.72 -8.45 -15.27
C GLU A 157 7.71 -9.82 -15.99
N VAL A 158 8.68 -10.69 -15.72
CA VAL A 158 8.68 -12.05 -16.28
C VAL A 158 7.47 -12.86 -15.80
N GLU A 159 7.09 -12.75 -14.53
CA GLU A 159 5.85 -13.38 -14.03
C GLU A 159 4.59 -12.84 -14.75
N PHE A 160 4.55 -11.53 -15.03
CA PHE A 160 3.44 -10.90 -15.75
C PHE A 160 3.34 -11.35 -17.20
N ASP A 161 4.45 -11.39 -17.93
CA ASP A 161 4.49 -11.88 -19.30
C ASP A 161 4.04 -13.34 -19.38
N ASN A 162 4.47 -14.17 -18.41
CA ASN A 162 4.00 -15.55 -18.30
C ASN A 162 2.49 -15.64 -18.08
N PHE A 163 1.92 -14.76 -17.25
CA PHE A 163 0.46 -14.70 -17.03
C PHE A 163 -0.29 -14.33 -18.33
N LEU A 164 0.20 -13.34 -19.09
CA LEU A 164 -0.43 -12.92 -20.34
C LEU A 164 -0.41 -13.98 -21.44
N ASN A 165 0.57 -14.89 -21.42
CA ASN A 165 0.65 -16.00 -22.36
C ASN A 165 -0.37 -17.13 -22.09
N VAL A 166 -1.13 -17.06 -20.99
CA VAL A 166 -2.14 -18.07 -20.63
C VAL A 166 -3.54 -17.63 -21.04
N ILE A 167 -4.14 -18.34 -22.00
CA ILE A 167 -5.56 -18.14 -22.34
C ILE A 167 -6.44 -18.71 -21.23
N SER A 168 -7.11 -17.83 -20.49
CA SER A 168 -7.94 -18.18 -19.34
C SER A 168 -9.21 -18.92 -19.75
N PRO A 169 -9.81 -19.72 -18.85
CA PRO A 169 -11.10 -20.35 -19.11
C PRO A 169 -12.21 -19.35 -19.46
N TRP A 170 -12.20 -18.17 -18.84
CA TRP A 170 -13.18 -17.11 -19.13
C TRP A 170 -13.07 -16.63 -20.58
N GLU A 171 -11.85 -16.41 -21.09
CA GLU A 171 -11.62 -16.02 -22.49
C GLU A 171 -12.07 -17.12 -23.46
N ARG A 172 -11.80 -18.39 -23.15
CA ARG A 172 -12.29 -19.51 -23.98
C ARG A 172 -13.81 -19.58 -24.01
N GLU A 173 -14.48 -19.35 -22.90
CA GLU A 173 -15.94 -19.39 -22.83
C GLU A 173 -16.60 -18.22 -23.57
N HIS A 174 -16.04 -17.01 -23.46
CA HIS A 174 -16.71 -15.78 -23.90
C HIS A 174 -16.19 -15.22 -25.23
N LEU A 175 -14.94 -15.50 -25.60
CA LEU A 175 -14.28 -14.93 -26.77
C LEU A 175 -14.08 -15.94 -27.90
N LEU A 176 -13.95 -17.24 -27.61
CA LEU A 176 -13.64 -18.28 -28.62
C LEU A 176 -14.57 -18.28 -29.84
N LEU A 177 -15.86 -17.98 -29.64
CA LEU A 177 -16.87 -17.93 -30.71
C LEU A 177 -17.06 -16.52 -31.32
N LYS A 178 -16.32 -15.52 -30.81
CA LYS A 178 -16.41 -14.11 -31.21
C LYS A 178 -15.17 -13.62 -31.98
N VAL A 179 -14.20 -14.50 -32.23
CA VAL A 179 -13.01 -14.25 -33.06
C VAL A 179 -13.05 -15.11 -34.32
#